data_AF-A0A090T3D5-F1
#
_entry.id   AF-A0A090T3D5-F1
#
_cell.length_a   1.000
_cell.length_b   1.000
_cell.length_c   1.000
_cell.angle_alpha   90.00
_cell.angle_beta   90.00
_cell.angle_gamma   90.00
#
_symmetry.space_group_name_H-M   'P 1'
#
loop_
_entity.id
_entity.type
_entity.pdbx_description
1 polymer ?
#
loop_
_entity_poly.entity_id
_entity_poly.type
_entity_poly.pdbx_seq_one_letter_code
_entity_poly.pdbx_strand_id
1 'polypeptide(L)'
;MATEVYNMQRESMEFDVVIVAQAPQLSAAIRLTQLQQQEKPLSICVIEKGPEVGAHILSGAVFETRALDELLPDWISLDAPVNNPVTNDECLYLTTHLNHVVIPEFLTPNSLKK
;
A
#
# COMPACT_ATOMS: atom_id res chain seq x y z
N MET A 1 -18.17 -13.29 38.81
CA MET A 1 -18.46 -12.73 37.47
C MET A 1 -17.30 -11.93 36.88
N ALA A 2 -16.73 -10.91 37.53
CA ALA A 2 -15.59 -10.17 36.96
C ALA A 2 -14.27 -10.99 36.90
N THR A 3 -14.09 -11.94 37.82
CA THR A 3 -12.85 -12.72 37.97
C THR A 3 -12.69 -13.84 36.94
N GLU A 4 -13.79 -14.38 36.39
CA GLU A 4 -13.74 -15.44 35.35
C GLU A 4 -13.35 -14.91 33.98
N VAL A 5 -13.68 -13.64 33.67
CA VAL A 5 -13.28 -12.98 32.42
C VAL A 5 -11.75 -12.77 32.35
N TYR A 6 -11.09 -12.62 33.50
CA TYR A 6 -9.66 -12.36 33.58
C TYR A 6 -8.76 -13.60 33.48
N ASN A 7 -9.34 -14.82 33.50
CA ASN A 7 -8.59 -16.07 33.41
C ASN A 7 -8.78 -16.79 32.05
N MET A 8 -9.11 -16.03 31.00
CA MET A 8 -9.14 -16.56 29.63
C MET A 8 -7.72 -16.82 29.14
N GLN A 9 -7.33 -18.09 29.12
CA GLN A 9 -6.14 -18.55 28.42
C GLN A 9 -6.30 -18.26 26.93
N ARG A 10 -5.45 -17.40 26.36
CA ARG A 10 -5.47 -17.08 24.93
C ARG A 10 -4.73 -18.18 24.16
N GLU A 11 -5.31 -18.62 23.05
CA GLU A 11 -4.59 -19.43 22.07
C GLU A 11 -3.44 -18.60 21.48
N SER A 12 -2.31 -19.26 21.21
CA SER A 12 -1.10 -18.61 20.70
C SER A 12 -0.47 -19.47 19.61
N MET A 13 0.16 -18.81 18.65
CA MET A 13 0.89 -19.42 17.55
C MET A 13 2.22 -18.70 17.39
N GLU A 14 3.29 -19.44 17.13
CA GLU A 14 4.64 -18.90 16.94
C GLU A 14 4.90 -18.66 15.45
N PHE A 15 5.49 -17.51 15.13
CA PHE A 15 5.94 -17.14 13.79
C PHE A 15 7.29 -16.44 13.89
N ASP A 16 8.16 -16.60 12.89
CA ASP A 16 9.44 -15.88 12.82
C ASP A 16 9.23 -14.38 12.56
N VAL A 17 8.21 -14.05 11.75
CA VAL A 17 7.84 -12.66 11.44
C VAL A 17 6.31 -12.53 11.45
N VAL A 18 5.81 -11.55 12.20
CA VAL A 18 4.40 -11.12 12.15
C VAL A 18 4.33 -9.71 11.61
N ILE A 19 3.56 -9.51 10.54
CA ILE A 19 3.35 -8.22 9.90
C ILE A 19 1.89 -7.83 10.10
N VAL A 20 1.66 -6.78 10.88
CA VAL A 20 0.32 -6.18 11.07
C VAL A 20 0.14 -5.10 10.01
N ALA A 21 -0.57 -5.42 8.94
CA ALA A 21 -0.44 -4.70 7.67
C ALA A 21 -1.74 -4.63 6.87
N GLN A 22 -1.92 -3.48 6.20
CA GLN A 22 -2.81 -3.34 5.04
C GLN A 22 -2.01 -3.55 3.73
N ALA A 23 -2.65 -3.44 2.55
CA ALA A 23 -2.00 -3.91 1.33
C ALA A 23 -0.64 -3.28 0.95
N PRO A 24 -0.35 -1.97 1.07
CA PRO A 24 0.98 -1.47 0.69
C PRO A 24 2.10 -2.07 1.56
N GLN A 25 1.79 -2.52 2.78
CA GLN A 25 2.74 -3.22 3.66
C GLN A 25 2.95 -4.70 3.29
N LEU A 26 2.18 -5.28 2.37
CA LEU A 26 2.45 -6.61 1.79
C LEU A 26 3.80 -6.65 1.07
N SER A 27 4.33 -5.50 0.64
CA SER A 27 5.66 -5.39 0.04
C SER A 27 6.76 -6.02 0.91
N ALA A 28 6.69 -5.84 2.23
CA ALA A 28 7.64 -6.46 3.16
C ALA A 28 7.49 -8.00 3.19
N ALA A 29 6.25 -8.51 3.23
CA ALA A 29 5.98 -9.94 3.22
C ALA A 29 6.48 -10.59 1.91
N ILE A 30 6.18 -9.97 0.77
CA ILE A 30 6.63 -10.39 -0.56
C ILE A 30 8.15 -10.41 -0.60
N ARG A 31 8.82 -9.33 -0.18
CA ARG A 31 10.28 -9.26 -0.24
C ARG A 31 10.95 -10.28 0.66
N LEU A 32 10.46 -10.48 1.88
CA LEU A 32 10.97 -11.51 2.78
C LEU A 32 10.80 -12.91 2.16
N THR A 33 9.66 -13.18 1.53
CA THR A 33 9.41 -14.45 0.84
C THR A 33 10.36 -14.66 -0.35
N GLN A 34 10.62 -13.62 -1.14
CA GLN A 34 11.58 -13.68 -2.25
C GLN A 34 13.01 -13.95 -1.76
N LEU A 35 13.44 -13.32 -0.66
CA LEU A 35 14.77 -13.53 -0.08
C LEU A 35 14.94 -14.95 0.48
N GLN A 36 13.88 -15.55 1.03
CA GLN A 36 13.92 -16.93 1.52
C GLN A 36 14.16 -17.97 0.43
N GLN A 37 13.79 -17.72 -0.82
CA GLN A 37 14.12 -18.66 -1.91
C GLN A 37 15.63 -18.84 -2.08
N GLN A 38 16.45 -17.98 -1.47
CA GLN A 38 17.91 -18.06 -1.46
C GLN A 38 18.49 -18.55 -0.10
N GLU A 39 17.66 -18.71 0.95
CA GLU A 39 18.08 -19.12 2.31
C GLU A 39 17.08 -20.13 2.96
N LYS A 40 17.05 -20.24 4.30
CA LYS A 40 16.14 -21.08 5.06
C LYS A 40 14.73 -20.46 5.11
N PRO A 41 13.63 -21.24 5.00
CA PRO A 41 12.28 -20.70 5.07
C PRO A 41 11.95 -20.12 6.46
N LEU A 42 11.37 -18.92 6.50
CA LEU A 42 10.79 -18.32 7.71
C LEU A 42 9.26 -18.44 7.64
N SER A 43 8.65 -18.69 8.78
CA SER A 43 7.22 -18.59 8.99
C SER A 43 6.79 -17.12 9.10
N ILE A 44 6.06 -16.63 8.08
CA ILE A 44 5.60 -15.24 8.00
C ILE A 44 4.07 -15.22 8.15
N CYS A 45 3.57 -14.48 9.14
CA CYS A 45 2.14 -14.20 9.30
C CYS A 45 1.84 -12.76 8.89
N VAL A 46 0.87 -12.56 8.02
CA VAL A 46 0.32 -11.24 7.68
C VAL A 46 -1.09 -11.14 8.26
N ILE A 47 -1.34 -10.11 9.06
CA ILE A 47 -2.62 -9.87 9.71
C ILE A 47 -3.19 -8.54 9.22
N GLU A 48 -4.41 -8.61 8.68
CA GLU A 48 -5.22 -7.47 8.26
C GLU A 48 -6.56 -7.49 9.03
N LYS A 49 -7.11 -6.31 9.32
CA LYS A 49 -8.43 -6.18 9.99
C LYS A 49 -9.60 -6.48 9.05
N GLY A 50 -9.43 -6.17 7.76
CA GLY A 50 -10.41 -6.36 6.71
C GLY A 50 -10.85 -7.81 6.57
N PRO A 51 -12.12 -8.05 6.18
CA PRO A 51 -12.57 -9.40 5.83
C PRO A 51 -11.78 -9.98 4.65
N GLU A 52 -11.23 -9.10 3.80
CA GLU A 52 -10.39 -9.40 2.66
C GLU A 52 -9.25 -8.39 2.58
N VAL A 53 -8.14 -8.78 1.96
CA VAL A 53 -7.01 -7.88 1.70
C VAL A 53 -7.50 -6.69 0.88
N GLY A 54 -7.30 -5.49 1.41
CA GLY A 54 -7.67 -4.25 0.73
C GLY A 54 -9.06 -3.70 1.05
N ALA A 55 -9.88 -4.41 1.84
CA ALA A 55 -11.22 -3.97 2.21
C ALA A 55 -11.29 -2.64 2.97
N HIS A 56 -10.18 -2.19 3.57
CA HIS A 56 -10.08 -0.92 4.29
C HIS A 56 -9.13 0.10 3.62
N ILE A 57 -8.68 -0.15 2.40
CA ILE A 57 -7.83 0.81 1.67
C ILE A 57 -8.69 1.92 1.10
N LEU A 58 -8.28 3.16 1.34
CA LEU A 58 -8.86 4.35 0.73
C LEU A 58 -7.72 5.25 0.24
N SER A 59 -7.71 5.53 -1.06
CA SER A 59 -6.72 6.39 -1.70
C SER A 59 -7.27 6.96 -3.00
N GLY A 60 -6.76 8.12 -3.42
CA GLY A 60 -6.95 8.63 -4.79
C GLY A 60 -6.14 7.84 -5.83
N ALA A 61 -5.22 6.98 -5.38
CA ALA A 61 -4.50 5.99 -6.17
C ALA A 61 -3.69 6.51 -7.37
N VAL A 62 -3.17 7.76 -7.29
CA VAL A 62 -2.08 8.19 -8.18
C VAL A 62 -0.82 7.46 -7.76
N PHE A 63 -0.41 6.48 -8.56
CA PHE A 63 0.59 5.49 -8.18
C PHE A 63 1.92 5.71 -8.90
N GLU A 64 3.03 5.66 -8.16
CA GLU A 64 4.39 5.68 -8.71
C GLU A 64 4.86 4.25 -8.94
N THR A 65 5.10 3.88 -10.20
CA THR A 65 5.34 2.46 -10.58
C THR A 65 6.71 1.94 -10.17
N ARG A 66 7.69 2.81 -9.87
CA ARG A 66 9.05 2.40 -9.52
C ARG A 66 9.11 1.35 -8.41
N ALA A 67 8.25 1.45 -7.39
CA ALA A 67 8.21 0.47 -6.31
C ALA A 67 7.75 -0.92 -6.78
N LEU A 68 6.86 -1.00 -7.77
CA LEU A 68 6.49 -2.26 -8.41
C LEU A 68 7.62 -2.76 -9.31
N ASP A 69 8.27 -1.90 -10.07
CA ASP A 69 9.42 -2.27 -10.91
C ASP A 69 10.55 -2.92 -10.08
N GLU A 70 10.78 -2.40 -8.86
CA GLU A 70 11.79 -2.94 -7.93
C GLU A 70 11.35 -4.24 -7.23
N LEU A 71 10.08 -4.33 -6.82
CA LEU A 71 9.58 -5.46 -6.01
C LEU A 71 9.09 -6.64 -6.87
N LEU A 72 8.43 -6.36 -7.98
CA LEU A 72 7.79 -7.30 -8.90
C LEU A 72 8.06 -6.86 -10.35
N PRO A 73 9.28 -7.06 -10.89
CA PRO A 73 9.68 -6.51 -12.20
C PRO A 73 8.78 -6.91 -13.38
N ASP A 74 8.04 -8.00 -13.24
CA ASP A 74 7.11 -8.57 -14.21
C ASP A 74 5.63 -8.23 -13.93
N TRP A 75 5.34 -7.27 -13.06
CA TRP A 75 3.98 -6.90 -12.61
C TRP A 75 2.99 -6.63 -13.74
N ILE A 76 3.45 -6.10 -14.88
CA ILE A 76 2.62 -5.86 -16.06
C ILE A 76 2.07 -7.18 -16.61
N SER A 77 2.91 -8.22 -16.66
CA SER A 77 2.51 -9.55 -17.15
C SER A 77 1.64 -10.32 -16.15
N LEU A 78 1.70 -9.93 -14.87
CA LEU A 78 0.86 -10.46 -13.79
C LEU A 78 -0.53 -9.80 -13.73
N ASP A 79 -0.89 -8.98 -14.72
CA ASP A 79 -2.17 -8.28 -14.82
C ASP A 79 -2.44 -7.36 -13.61
N ALA A 80 -1.40 -6.68 -13.11
CA ALA A 80 -1.61 -5.72 -12.03
C ALA A 80 -2.50 -4.56 -12.51
N PRO A 81 -3.45 -4.08 -11.67
CA PRO A 81 -4.47 -3.10 -12.07
C PRO A 81 -3.94 -1.65 -12.12
N VAL A 82 -2.78 -1.45 -12.75
CA VAL A 82 -2.14 -0.14 -12.99
C VAL A 82 -2.09 0.11 -14.50
N ASN A 83 -3.25 0.40 -15.07
CA ASN A 83 -3.49 0.47 -16.51
C ASN A 83 -3.69 1.91 -17.06
N ASN A 84 -3.69 2.91 -16.19
CA ASN A 84 -4.00 4.30 -16.51
C ASN A 84 -2.75 5.19 -16.34
N PRO A 85 -1.87 5.29 -17.35
CA PRO A 85 -0.69 6.15 -17.24
C PRO A 85 -1.09 7.62 -17.14
N VAL A 86 -0.46 8.34 -16.22
CA VAL A 86 -0.63 9.80 -16.08
C VAL A 86 0.01 10.48 -17.30
N THR A 87 -0.77 11.27 -18.02
CA THR A 87 -0.32 11.99 -19.23
C THR A 87 -0.17 13.49 -19.02
N ASN A 88 -0.82 14.04 -17.99
CA ASN A 88 -0.81 15.46 -17.66
C ASN A 88 -1.04 15.64 -16.16
N ASP A 89 -0.35 16.59 -15.54
CA ASP A 89 -0.51 17.00 -14.14
C ASP A 89 -0.79 18.50 -14.10
N GLU A 90 -1.91 18.90 -13.47
CA GLU A 90 -2.33 20.30 -13.40
C GLU A 90 -2.57 20.73 -11.95
N CYS A 91 -2.12 21.94 -11.61
CA CYS A 91 -2.47 22.60 -10.37
C CYS A 91 -3.51 23.68 -10.64
N LEU A 92 -4.67 23.58 -10.02
CA LEU A 92 -5.79 24.49 -10.25
C LEU A 92 -5.98 25.42 -9.05
N TYR A 93 -6.16 26.71 -9.33
CA TYR A 93 -6.66 27.66 -8.36
C TYR A 93 -8.17 27.86 -8.58
N LEU A 94 -8.97 27.38 -7.63
CA LEU A 94 -10.42 27.48 -7.68
C LEU A 94 -10.82 28.92 -7.33
N THR A 95 -11.46 29.62 -8.26
CA THR A 95 -11.82 31.04 -8.08
C THR A 95 -13.26 31.20 -7.60
N THR A 96 -14.17 30.39 -8.14
CA THR A 96 -15.59 30.38 -7.76
C THR A 96 -16.10 28.94 -7.78
N HIS A 97 -17.37 28.73 -7.43
CA HIS A 97 -17.99 27.40 -7.48
C HIS A 97 -17.97 26.73 -8.86
N LEU A 98 -17.89 27.51 -9.95
CA LEU A 98 -17.97 26.99 -11.33
C LEU A 98 -16.75 27.34 -12.19
N ASN A 99 -15.77 28.09 -11.66
CA ASN A 99 -14.60 28.53 -12.42
C ASN A 99 -13.30 28.23 -11.68
N HIS A 100 -12.24 28.05 -12.46
CA HIS A 100 -10.88 27.86 -11.98
C HIS A 100 -9.90 28.50 -12.96
N VAL A 101 -8.67 28.69 -12.52
CA VAL A 101 -7.54 29.01 -13.40
C VAL A 101 -6.46 27.95 -13.21
N VAL A 102 -5.85 27.51 -14.31
CA VAL A 102 -4.68 26.63 -14.28
C VAL A 102 -3.49 27.47 -13.84
N ILE A 103 -2.80 27.05 -12.78
CA ILE A 103 -1.60 27.71 -12.29
C ILE A 103 -0.46 27.39 -13.26
N PRO A 104 0.21 28.40 -13.84
CA PRO A 104 1.40 28.16 -14.67
C PRO A 104 2.49 27.46 -13.87
N GLU A 105 3.23 26.57 -14.52
CA GLU A 105 4.17 25.68 -13.84
C GLU A 105 5.24 26.39 -12.99
N PHE A 106 5.72 27.55 -13.42
CA PHE A 106 6.69 28.34 -12.65
C PHE A 106 6.14 28.87 -11.32
N LEU A 107 4.81 29.00 -11.19
CA LEU A 107 4.10 29.37 -9.97
C LEU A 107 3.63 28.17 -9.14
N THR A 108 3.63 26.96 -9.72
CA THR A 108 3.27 25.74 -8.99
C THR A 108 4.28 25.49 -7.85
N PRO A 109 3.82 25.17 -6.63
CA PRO A 109 4.71 24.78 -5.54
C PRO A 109 5.57 23.59 -5.91
N ASN A 110 6.86 23.60 -5.56
CA ASN A 110 7.78 22.51 -5.92
C ASN A 110 7.36 21.13 -5.39
N SER A 111 6.61 21.08 -4.28
CA SER A 111 6.06 19.83 -3.73
C SER A 111 4.96 19.19 -4.59
N LEU A 112 4.40 19.95 -5.53
CA LEU A 112 3.33 19.50 -6.45
C LEU A 112 3.84 19.34 -7.89
N LYS A 113 5.10 19.70 -8.15
CA LYS A 113 5.77 19.39 -9.41
C LYS A 113 6.23 17.94 -9.35
N LYS A 114 5.91 17.15 -10.36
CA LYS A 114 6.49 15.83 -10.58
C LYS A 114 7.65 15.91 -11.55
#